data_AF-A0A0A9CVY7-F1
#
_entry.id   AF-A0A0A9CVY7-F1
#
_cell.length_a   1.000
_cell.length_b   1.000
_cell.length_c   1.000
_cell.angle_alpha   90.00
_cell.angle_beta   90.00
_cell.angle_gamma   90.00
#
_symmetry.space_group_name_H-M   'P 1'
#
loop_
_entity.id
_entity.type
_entity.pdbx_description
1 polymer ?
#
loop_
_entity_poly.entity_id
_entity_poly.type
_entity_poly.pdbx_seq_one_letter_code
_entity_poly.pdbx_strand_id
1 'polypeptide(L)'
;MRKFEIGALVELVRAHGVTVAPFVPPIVVEIAKSPRVGADDLASIRMVMSGAAPMGRDLQDAFMAKIPNAVLGQGYGMTEAGPVLAMCLAFAKEPFEVKSGSCGTVVRNAALKIVDPDTGASLGRNQPGEICIRGEQIMKGYLNDPESTKNTIDKDGWLHTGDIGYVDDDDEIFIVDRLKEIIKYKGFQVPPAELEALLITHPEIKDAAVVS
;
A
#
# COMPACT_ATOMS: atom_id res chain seq x y z
N MET A 1 -1.29 -2.20 25.40
CA MET A 1 -1.49 -1.23 24.30
C MET A 1 -2.87 -0.60 24.47
N ARG A 2 -2.99 0.73 24.36
CA ARG A 2 -4.32 1.37 24.29
C ARG A 2 -4.90 1.06 22.91
N LYS A 3 -6.16 0.66 22.88
CA LYS A 3 -6.87 0.22 21.68
C LYS A 3 -7.37 1.44 20.89
N PHE A 4 -7.41 1.34 19.57
CA PHE A 4 -8.10 2.28 18.70
C PHE A 4 -9.61 2.25 19.00
N GLU A 5 -10.23 3.43 19.12
CA GLU A 5 -11.68 3.58 19.28
C GLU A 5 -12.13 4.82 18.50
N ILE A 6 -13.09 4.65 17.57
CA ILE A 6 -13.50 5.70 16.62
C ILE A 6 -14.06 6.97 17.29
N GLY A 7 -14.73 6.85 18.43
CA GLY A 7 -15.24 8.00 19.18
C GLY A 7 -14.12 8.89 19.71
N ALA A 8 -13.10 8.28 20.32
CA ALA A 8 -11.94 8.99 20.81
C ALA A 8 -11.13 9.64 19.67
N LEU A 9 -11.06 9.00 18.49
CA LEU A 9 -10.44 9.60 17.30
C LEU A 9 -11.14 10.92 16.94
N VAL A 10 -12.47 10.92 16.81
CA VAL A 10 -13.24 12.11 16.45
C VAL A 10 -13.07 13.23 17.48
N GLU A 11 -13.12 12.91 18.77
CA GLU A 11 -12.89 13.87 19.85
C GLU A 11 -11.50 14.52 19.73
N LEU A 12 -10.46 13.72 19.47
CA LEU A 12 -9.09 14.21 19.30
C LEU A 12 -8.92 15.06 18.03
N VAL A 13 -9.52 14.65 16.92
CA VAL A 13 -9.49 15.41 15.66
C VAL A 13 -10.08 16.80 15.84
N ARG A 14 -11.23 16.88 16.53
CA ARG A 14 -11.90 18.16 16.85
C ARG A 14 -11.13 18.99 17.84
N ALA A 15 -10.67 18.40 18.94
CA ALA A 15 -9.99 19.11 20.02
C ALA A 15 -8.64 19.69 19.58
N HIS A 16 -7.94 19.02 18.67
CA HIS A 16 -6.59 19.40 18.28
C HIS A 16 -6.46 19.91 16.84
N GLY A 17 -7.55 19.93 16.07
CA GLY A 17 -7.52 20.34 14.67
C GLY A 17 -6.56 19.49 13.84
N VAL A 18 -6.61 18.16 14.01
CA VAL A 18 -5.70 17.23 13.31
C VAL A 18 -5.86 17.38 11.80
N THR A 19 -4.75 17.64 11.09
CA THR A 19 -4.78 17.90 9.64
C THR A 19 -4.27 16.75 8.78
N VAL A 20 -3.48 15.84 9.33
CA VAL A 20 -2.87 14.70 8.61
C VAL A 20 -3.16 13.43 9.38
N ALA A 21 -3.68 12.43 8.67
CA ALA A 21 -4.13 11.17 9.26
C ALA A 21 -3.47 9.97 8.56
N PRO A 22 -2.36 9.44 9.13
CA PRO A 22 -1.81 8.16 8.72
C PRO A 22 -2.70 7.02 9.24
N PHE A 23 -3.38 6.33 8.33
CA PHE A 23 -4.27 5.21 8.62
C PHE A 23 -3.81 3.93 7.91
N VAL A 24 -4.45 2.84 8.27
CA VAL A 24 -4.38 1.54 7.59
C VAL A 24 -5.79 1.12 7.17
N PRO A 25 -5.97 0.24 6.16
CA PRO A 25 -7.29 -0.10 5.64
C PRO A 25 -8.33 -0.50 6.69
N PRO A 26 -8.02 -1.24 7.78
CA PRO A 26 -9.01 -1.54 8.82
C PRO A 26 -9.63 -0.29 9.48
N ILE A 27 -8.84 0.76 9.72
CA ILE A 27 -9.34 2.03 10.27
C ILE A 27 -10.22 2.74 9.25
N VAL A 28 -9.81 2.71 7.98
CA VAL A 28 -10.57 3.30 6.87
C VAL A 28 -11.94 2.62 6.71
N VAL A 29 -11.99 1.28 6.79
CA VAL A 29 -13.23 0.49 6.80
C VAL A 29 -14.13 0.89 7.97
N GLU A 30 -13.58 1.00 9.18
CA GLU A 30 -14.35 1.37 10.36
C GLU A 30 -14.98 2.76 10.23
N ILE A 31 -14.23 3.73 9.70
CA ILE A 31 -14.74 5.10 9.45
C ILE A 31 -15.79 5.10 8.33
N ALA A 32 -15.51 4.45 7.19
CA ALA A 32 -16.41 4.40 6.05
C ALA A 32 -17.77 3.77 6.41
N LYS A 33 -17.76 2.68 7.19
CA LYS A 33 -18.96 1.96 7.63
C LYS A 33 -19.66 2.59 8.84
N SER A 34 -19.05 3.58 9.51
CA SER A 34 -19.62 4.16 10.72
C SER A 34 -20.81 5.08 10.42
N PRO A 35 -21.99 4.85 11.01
CA PRO A 35 -23.11 5.78 10.93
C PRO A 35 -22.93 7.00 11.84
N ARG A 36 -21.96 6.96 12.77
CA ARG A 36 -21.74 8.01 13.78
C ARG A 36 -20.71 9.06 13.37
N VAL A 37 -19.95 8.80 12.31
CA VAL A 37 -18.95 9.73 11.78
C VAL A 37 -19.48 10.35 10.50
N GLY A 38 -19.54 11.67 10.47
CA GLY A 38 -19.87 12.49 9.30
C GLY A 38 -18.71 13.41 8.90
N ALA A 39 -18.91 14.15 7.80
CA ALA A 39 -17.88 15.04 7.26
C ALA A 39 -17.41 16.10 8.28
N ASP A 40 -18.32 16.64 9.08
CA ASP A 40 -18.01 17.67 10.09
C ASP A 40 -17.17 17.14 11.27
N ASP A 41 -17.17 15.83 11.51
CA ASP A 41 -16.34 15.22 12.55
C ASP A 41 -14.85 15.25 12.18
N LEU A 42 -14.54 15.19 10.87
CA LEU A 42 -13.20 15.01 10.32
C LEU A 42 -12.74 16.19 9.44
N ALA A 43 -13.48 17.30 9.45
CA ALA A 43 -13.32 18.40 8.49
C ALA A 43 -11.94 19.08 8.50
N SER A 44 -11.19 19.02 9.61
CA SER A 44 -9.84 19.57 9.73
C SER A 44 -8.78 18.75 8.99
N ILE A 45 -9.05 17.48 8.71
CA ILE A 45 -8.12 16.59 8.02
C ILE A 45 -8.11 16.94 6.54
N ARG A 46 -6.92 17.29 6.03
CA ARG A 46 -6.67 17.61 4.62
C ARG A 46 -5.89 16.52 3.89
N MET A 47 -5.33 15.55 4.59
CA MET A 47 -4.48 14.50 4.03
C MET A 47 -4.67 13.19 4.78
N VAL A 48 -5.00 12.14 4.05
CA VAL A 48 -5.11 10.78 4.57
C VAL A 48 -4.11 9.91 3.83
N MET A 49 -3.17 9.32 4.57
CA MET A 49 -2.21 8.37 4.03
C MET A 49 -2.69 6.98 4.42
N SER A 50 -2.85 6.07 3.45
CA SER A 50 -3.11 4.66 3.72
C SER A 50 -1.92 3.82 3.28
N GLY A 51 -1.62 2.73 3.98
CA GLY A 51 -0.58 1.80 3.59
C GLY A 51 -0.80 0.42 4.20
N ALA A 52 0.23 -0.41 4.14
CA ALA A 52 0.27 -1.80 4.64
C ALA A 52 -0.58 -2.83 3.87
N ALA A 53 -1.73 -2.44 3.31
CA ALA A 53 -2.53 -3.31 2.45
C ALA A 53 -3.23 -2.50 1.36
N PRO A 54 -3.52 -3.10 0.20
CA PRO A 54 -4.23 -2.44 -0.87
C PRO A 54 -5.66 -2.09 -0.44
N MET A 55 -6.15 -0.96 -0.91
CA MET A 55 -7.52 -0.52 -0.70
C MET A 55 -8.25 -0.46 -2.05
N GLY A 56 -9.31 -1.25 -2.19
CA GLY A 56 -10.16 -1.26 -3.38
C GLY A 56 -10.92 0.06 -3.58
N ARG A 57 -11.25 0.37 -4.84
CA ARG A 57 -11.90 1.63 -5.25
C ARG A 57 -13.18 1.94 -4.47
N ASP A 58 -14.04 0.96 -4.25
CA ASP A 58 -15.32 1.17 -3.55
C ASP A 58 -15.13 1.61 -2.10
N LEU A 59 -14.10 1.08 -1.42
CA LEU A 59 -13.74 1.50 -0.07
C LEU A 59 -13.15 2.92 -0.07
N GLN A 60 -12.36 3.28 -1.07
CA GLN A 60 -11.85 4.65 -1.25
C GLN A 60 -13.02 5.63 -1.41
N ASP A 61 -13.96 5.32 -2.31
CA ASP A 61 -15.13 6.17 -2.60
C ASP A 61 -16.00 6.35 -1.34
N ALA A 62 -16.31 5.25 -0.65
CA ALA A 62 -17.12 5.29 0.59
C ALA A 62 -16.44 6.07 1.71
N PHE A 63 -15.12 5.96 1.85
CA PHE A 63 -14.35 6.72 2.84
C PHE A 63 -14.26 8.20 2.46
N MET A 64 -13.99 8.52 1.20
CA MET A 64 -13.90 9.90 0.72
C MET A 64 -15.21 10.65 0.87
N ALA A 65 -16.36 9.98 0.78
CA ALA A 65 -17.66 10.56 1.11
C ALA A 65 -17.77 11.02 2.58
N LYS A 66 -16.99 10.43 3.50
CA LYS A 66 -16.89 10.85 4.91
C LYS A 66 -15.87 11.97 5.14
N ILE A 67 -14.96 12.23 4.20
CA ILE A 67 -13.86 13.17 4.37
C ILE A 67 -13.56 13.96 3.08
N PRO A 68 -14.55 14.66 2.51
CA PRO A 68 -14.46 15.22 1.16
C PRO A 68 -13.38 16.31 0.99
N ASN A 69 -12.87 16.87 2.08
CA ASN A 69 -11.84 17.91 2.08
C ASN A 69 -10.40 17.37 2.01
N ALA A 70 -10.22 16.06 2.16
CA ALA A 70 -8.89 15.46 2.22
C ALA A 70 -8.42 14.95 0.87
N VAL A 71 -7.10 14.97 0.66
CA VAL A 71 -6.46 14.16 -0.37
C VAL A 71 -6.18 12.78 0.23
N LEU A 72 -6.72 11.73 -0.39
CA LEU A 72 -6.40 10.34 -0.07
C LEU A 72 -5.32 9.84 -1.03
N GLY A 73 -4.31 9.19 -0.48
CA GLY A 73 -3.24 8.56 -1.24
C GLY A 73 -2.67 7.38 -0.49
N GLN A 74 -2.16 6.40 -1.24
CA GLN A 74 -1.54 5.22 -0.66
C GLN A 74 0.00 5.32 -0.69
N GLY A 75 0.65 4.63 0.24
CA GLY A 75 2.08 4.41 0.25
C GLY A 75 2.40 2.94 0.40
N TYR A 76 3.52 2.53 -0.15
CA TYR A 76 4.04 1.17 -0.04
C TYR A 76 5.32 1.14 0.78
N GLY A 77 5.34 0.23 1.75
CA GLY A 77 6.48 0.03 2.62
C GLY A 77 6.61 -1.40 3.12
N MET A 78 7.84 -1.76 3.44
CA MET A 78 8.27 -3.02 4.04
C MET A 78 9.39 -2.70 5.02
N THR A 79 9.43 -3.36 6.18
CA THR A 79 10.39 -3.08 7.26
C THR A 79 11.84 -3.02 6.76
N GLU A 80 12.24 -3.99 5.95
CA GLU A 80 13.57 -4.17 5.38
C GLU A 80 13.99 -3.03 4.43
N ALA A 81 13.03 -2.27 3.90
CA ALA A 81 13.28 -1.13 3.03
C ALA A 81 13.49 0.20 3.79
N GLY A 82 13.52 0.17 5.12
CA GLY A 82 13.80 1.35 5.95
C GLY A 82 12.68 2.31 6.35
N PRO A 83 11.36 2.14 6.12
CA PRO A 83 10.58 1.07 5.48
C PRO A 83 9.89 1.49 4.16
N VAL A 84 10.03 2.73 3.70
CA VAL A 84 9.19 3.28 2.61
C VAL A 84 9.84 3.05 1.25
N LEU A 85 9.12 2.39 0.35
CA LEU A 85 9.53 2.18 -1.04
C LEU A 85 8.90 3.22 -1.96
N ALA A 86 7.60 3.47 -1.78
CA ALA A 86 6.82 4.36 -2.62
C ALA A 86 5.87 5.25 -1.81
N MET A 87 5.63 6.47 -2.32
CA MET A 87 4.70 7.43 -1.72
C MET A 87 3.82 8.08 -2.78
N CYS A 88 2.56 8.33 -2.44
CA CYS A 88 1.65 9.10 -3.27
C CYS A 88 2.16 10.53 -3.49
N LEU A 89 2.39 10.90 -4.75
CA LEU A 89 2.89 12.22 -5.13
C LEU A 89 1.82 13.32 -5.07
N ALA A 90 0.54 12.98 -4.89
CA ALA A 90 -0.50 13.98 -4.57
C ALA A 90 -0.27 14.65 -3.20
N PHE A 91 0.62 14.09 -2.36
CA PHE A 91 1.04 14.70 -1.10
C PHE A 91 2.21 15.68 -1.23
N ALA A 92 2.82 15.77 -2.41
CA ALA A 92 3.92 16.71 -2.63
C ALA A 92 3.42 18.17 -2.50
N LYS A 93 4.36 19.08 -2.20
CA LYS A 93 4.06 20.52 -2.15
C LYS A 93 3.52 21.03 -3.49
N GLU A 94 4.10 20.51 -4.57
CA GLU A 94 3.61 20.64 -5.95
C GLU A 94 3.08 19.26 -6.35
N PRO A 95 1.77 19.03 -6.25
CA PRO A 95 1.20 17.69 -6.38
C PRO A 95 1.18 17.22 -7.83
N PHE A 96 1.22 15.90 -7.98
CA PHE A 96 1.02 15.21 -9.25
C PHE A 96 -0.39 14.63 -9.32
N GLU A 97 -0.90 14.40 -10.52
CA GLU A 97 -2.06 13.53 -10.72
C GLU A 97 -1.68 12.09 -10.34
N VAL A 98 -2.62 11.38 -9.72
CA VAL A 98 -2.41 10.01 -9.25
C VAL A 98 -3.62 9.15 -9.58
N LYS A 99 -3.38 7.87 -9.85
CA LYS A 99 -4.43 6.91 -10.19
C LYS A 99 -4.96 6.20 -8.95
N SER A 100 -6.27 5.91 -8.94
CA SER A 100 -6.85 5.05 -7.90
C SER A 100 -6.22 3.65 -7.97
N GLY A 101 -5.88 3.10 -6.82
CA GLY A 101 -5.23 1.78 -6.70
C GLY A 101 -3.71 1.82 -6.75
N SER A 102 -3.11 2.93 -7.21
CA SER A 102 -1.66 3.16 -7.11
C SER A 102 -1.22 3.14 -5.65
N CYS A 103 -0.03 2.59 -5.39
CA CYS A 103 0.65 2.65 -4.11
C CYS A 103 1.75 3.73 -4.07
N GLY A 104 1.76 4.61 -5.07
CA GLY A 104 2.64 5.77 -5.19
C GLY A 104 3.79 5.58 -6.17
N THR A 105 4.74 6.50 -6.13
CA THR A 105 5.95 6.48 -6.95
C THR A 105 7.15 6.19 -6.06
N VAL A 106 8.18 5.53 -6.61
CA VAL A 106 9.42 5.23 -5.90
C VAL A 106 9.98 6.49 -5.22
N VAL A 107 10.45 6.35 -3.98
CA VAL A 107 11.05 7.47 -3.26
C VAL A 107 12.29 8.00 -3.98
N ARG A 108 12.51 9.32 -3.89
CA ARG A 108 13.71 9.97 -4.44
C ARG A 108 14.99 9.39 -3.83
N ASN A 109 16.10 9.50 -4.56
CA ASN A 109 17.41 8.96 -4.16
C ASN A 109 17.42 7.43 -3.96
N ALA A 110 16.42 6.71 -4.48
CA ALA A 110 16.41 5.27 -4.60
C ALA A 110 16.20 4.88 -6.07
N ALA A 111 16.58 3.65 -6.40
CA ALA A 111 16.27 3.00 -7.66
C ALA A 111 15.28 1.87 -7.41
N LEU A 112 14.34 1.68 -8.32
CA LEU A 112 13.41 0.55 -8.31
C LEU A 112 13.47 -0.15 -9.67
N LYS A 113 13.42 -1.48 -9.64
CA LYS A 113 13.28 -2.31 -10.84
C LYS A 113 12.20 -3.34 -10.59
N ILE A 114 11.56 -3.78 -11.65
CA ILE A 114 10.70 -4.96 -11.64
C ILE A 114 11.50 -6.10 -12.26
N VAL A 115 11.52 -7.28 -11.63
CA VAL A 115 12.23 -8.45 -12.16
C VAL A 115 11.30 -9.63 -12.37
N ASP A 116 11.54 -10.37 -13.44
CA ASP A 116 10.88 -11.65 -13.69
C ASP A 116 11.35 -12.67 -12.63
N PRO A 117 10.45 -13.27 -11.83
CA PRO A 117 10.84 -14.20 -10.76
C PRO A 117 11.50 -15.50 -11.25
N ASP A 118 11.23 -15.92 -12.50
CA ASP A 118 11.74 -17.18 -13.05
C ASP A 118 13.11 -16.97 -13.73
N THR A 119 13.33 -15.81 -14.37
CA THR A 119 14.56 -15.53 -15.14
C THR A 119 15.52 -14.55 -14.47
N GLY A 120 15.03 -13.74 -13.52
CA GLY A 120 15.77 -12.63 -12.91
C GLY A 120 16.00 -11.43 -13.83
N ALA A 121 15.44 -11.44 -15.05
CA ALA A 121 15.57 -10.34 -15.98
C ALA A 121 14.76 -9.12 -15.53
N SER A 122 15.30 -7.91 -15.73
CA SER A 122 14.54 -6.69 -15.47
C SER A 122 13.46 -6.50 -16.54
N LEU A 123 12.25 -6.21 -16.09
CA LEU A 123 11.07 -6.03 -16.93
C LEU A 123 10.84 -4.55 -17.26
N GLY A 124 10.08 -4.32 -18.33
CA GLY A 124 9.66 -2.99 -18.75
C GLY A 124 8.46 -2.45 -17.95
N ARG A 125 8.00 -1.25 -18.32
CA ARG A 125 6.74 -0.69 -17.81
C ARG A 125 5.56 -1.61 -18.11
N ASN A 126 4.54 -1.59 -17.25
CA ASN A 126 3.31 -2.37 -17.34
C ASN A 126 3.52 -3.90 -17.40
N GLN A 127 4.70 -4.40 -17.01
CA GLN A 127 5.00 -5.82 -16.94
C GLN A 127 5.09 -6.26 -15.48
N PRO A 128 4.18 -7.13 -15.00
CA PRO A 128 4.22 -7.61 -13.62
C PRO A 128 5.44 -8.47 -13.34
N GLY A 129 6.10 -8.22 -12.20
CA GLY A 129 7.20 -9.01 -11.68
C GLY A 129 7.51 -8.64 -10.23
N GLU A 130 8.55 -9.22 -9.66
CA GLU A 130 8.97 -8.89 -8.30
C GLU A 130 9.50 -7.46 -8.24
N ILE A 131 9.01 -6.69 -7.26
CA ILE A 131 9.51 -5.36 -6.97
C ILE A 131 10.86 -5.48 -6.25
N CYS A 132 11.89 -4.84 -6.78
CA CYS A 132 13.17 -4.70 -6.10
C CYS A 132 13.53 -3.23 -5.93
N ILE A 133 14.06 -2.87 -4.76
CA ILE A 133 14.51 -1.50 -4.47
C ILE A 133 15.98 -1.47 -4.06
N ARG A 134 16.68 -0.40 -4.40
CA ARG A 134 18.05 -0.13 -3.95
C ARG A 134 18.20 1.32 -3.55
N GLY A 135 18.86 1.55 -2.42
CA GLY A 135 19.25 2.87 -1.96
C GLY A 135 19.79 2.80 -0.54
N GLU A 136 20.31 3.91 -0.02
CA GLU A 136 20.93 3.96 1.32
C GLU A 136 19.93 3.77 2.46
N GLN A 137 18.63 3.86 2.19
CA GLN A 137 17.58 3.73 3.18
C GLN A 137 17.32 2.28 3.62
N ILE A 138 17.68 1.29 2.80
CA ILE A 138 17.35 -0.12 3.11
C ILE A 138 18.12 -0.60 4.35
N MET A 139 17.63 -1.67 4.96
CA MET A 139 18.26 -2.25 6.14
C MET A 139 19.72 -2.66 5.89
N LYS A 140 20.50 -2.69 6.97
CA LYS A 140 21.85 -3.28 6.94
C LYS A 140 21.83 -4.80 6.69
N GLY A 141 20.75 -5.47 7.11
CA GLY A 141 20.60 -6.92 7.10
C GLY A 141 19.93 -7.44 8.37
N TYR A 142 19.63 -8.73 8.39
CA TYR A 142 19.03 -9.39 9.55
C TYR A 142 20.06 -9.65 10.65
N LEU A 143 19.65 -9.42 11.90
CA LEU A 143 20.52 -9.62 13.05
C LEU A 143 20.88 -11.11 13.21
N ASN A 144 22.18 -11.42 13.23
CA ASN A 144 22.71 -12.78 13.37
C ASN A 144 22.24 -13.76 12.29
N ASP A 145 21.77 -13.28 11.13
CA ASP A 145 21.28 -14.11 10.03
C ASP A 145 21.85 -13.63 8.67
N PRO A 146 23.12 -13.95 8.39
CA PRO A 146 23.76 -13.58 7.14
C PRO A 146 23.20 -14.34 5.93
N GLU A 147 22.56 -15.50 6.13
CA GLU A 147 21.96 -16.27 5.03
C GLU A 147 20.68 -15.60 4.55
N SER A 148 19.74 -15.28 5.45
CA SER A 148 18.55 -14.52 5.11
C SER A 148 18.91 -13.16 4.52
N THR A 149 19.95 -12.49 5.04
CA THR A 149 20.41 -11.21 4.48
C THR A 149 20.83 -11.34 3.02
N LYS A 150 21.60 -12.38 2.66
CA LYS A 150 22.04 -12.61 1.27
C LYS A 150 20.92 -13.07 0.35
N ASN A 151 19.91 -13.75 0.89
CA ASN A 151 18.73 -14.18 0.13
C ASN A 151 17.75 -13.04 -0.13
N THR A 152 17.77 -11.99 0.71
CA THR A 152 16.87 -10.84 0.62
C THR A 152 17.52 -9.63 -0.07
N ILE A 153 18.83 -9.41 0.13
CA ILE A 153 19.59 -8.34 -0.53
C ILE A 153 20.64 -8.99 -1.44
N ASP A 154 20.49 -8.77 -2.74
CA ASP A 154 21.39 -9.35 -3.74
C ASP A 154 22.80 -8.73 -3.70
N LYS A 155 23.72 -9.37 -4.43
CA LYS A 155 25.13 -8.93 -4.53
C LYS A 155 25.31 -7.51 -5.10
N ASP A 156 24.32 -7.00 -5.81
CA ASP A 156 24.32 -5.70 -6.47
C ASP A 156 23.57 -4.63 -5.64
N GLY A 157 23.15 -5.01 -4.42
CA GLY A 157 22.52 -4.16 -3.41
C GLY A 157 21.01 -4.01 -3.54
N TRP A 158 20.34 -4.85 -4.34
CA TRP A 158 18.89 -4.81 -4.48
C TRP A 158 18.20 -5.62 -3.39
N LEU A 159 17.29 -4.97 -2.67
CA LEU A 159 16.34 -5.60 -1.78
C LEU A 159 15.20 -6.21 -2.60
N HIS A 160 15.04 -7.53 -2.51
CA HIS A 160 13.94 -8.30 -3.06
C HIS A 160 12.76 -8.30 -2.09
N THR A 161 11.62 -7.74 -2.49
CA THR A 161 10.48 -7.58 -1.58
C THR A 161 9.61 -8.83 -1.50
N GLY A 162 9.65 -9.72 -2.49
CA GLY A 162 8.68 -10.79 -2.64
C GLY A 162 7.25 -10.30 -2.91
N ASP A 163 7.04 -9.02 -3.21
CA ASP A 163 5.77 -8.47 -3.68
C ASP A 163 5.79 -8.36 -5.21
N ILE A 164 4.69 -8.77 -5.87
CA ILE A 164 4.53 -8.67 -7.32
C ILE A 164 3.79 -7.40 -7.67
N GLY A 165 4.37 -6.63 -8.59
CA GLY A 165 3.79 -5.40 -9.08
C GLY A 165 4.38 -4.97 -10.41
N TYR A 166 3.92 -3.82 -10.88
CA TYR A 166 4.44 -3.17 -12.07
C TYR A 166 4.51 -1.67 -11.87
N VAL A 167 5.30 -1.01 -12.71
CA VAL A 167 5.33 0.45 -12.84
C VAL A 167 4.63 0.82 -14.14
N ASP A 168 3.66 1.73 -14.09
CA ASP A 168 2.94 2.18 -15.27
C ASP A 168 3.72 3.24 -16.08
N ASP A 169 3.08 3.88 -17.07
CA ASP A 169 3.71 4.90 -17.92
C ASP A 169 3.94 6.25 -17.24
N ASP A 170 3.31 6.49 -16.09
CA ASP A 170 3.42 7.72 -15.29
C ASP A 170 4.25 7.54 -14.01
N ASP A 171 5.05 6.47 -13.94
CA ASP A 171 5.89 6.10 -12.78
C ASP A 171 5.10 5.77 -11.51
N GLU A 172 3.84 5.37 -11.64
CA GLU A 172 3.02 4.87 -10.54
C GLU A 172 3.18 3.37 -10.37
N ILE A 173 3.31 2.93 -9.12
CA ILE A 173 3.53 1.52 -8.76
C ILE A 173 2.20 0.89 -8.36
N PHE A 174 1.92 -0.28 -8.90
CA PHE A 174 0.74 -1.09 -8.57
C PHE A 174 1.20 -2.44 -8.05
N ILE A 175 0.70 -2.81 -6.87
CA ILE A 175 0.90 -4.15 -6.30
C ILE A 175 -0.29 -5.00 -6.74
N VAL A 176 -0.01 -6.10 -7.40
CA VAL A 176 -1.03 -7.05 -7.87
C VAL A 176 -1.13 -8.26 -6.95
N ASP A 177 -0.01 -8.67 -6.33
CA ASP A 177 0.00 -9.83 -5.43
C ASP A 177 1.28 -9.91 -4.58
N ARG A 178 1.41 -10.98 -3.78
CA ARG A 178 2.67 -11.45 -3.19
C ARG A 178 3.18 -12.71 -3.88
N LEU A 179 4.49 -12.78 -4.11
CA LEU A 179 5.16 -13.91 -4.75
C LEU A 179 4.87 -15.24 -4.03
N LYS A 180 4.76 -15.24 -2.70
CA LYS A 180 4.46 -16.43 -1.89
C LYS A 180 2.97 -16.80 -1.87
N GLU A 181 2.09 -15.86 -2.20
CA GLU A 181 0.62 -16.03 -2.10
C GLU A 181 -0.01 -16.25 -3.48
N ILE A 182 0.68 -15.93 -4.59
CA ILE A 182 0.24 -16.22 -5.97
C ILE A 182 -0.21 -17.68 -6.11
N ILE A 183 -1.49 -17.85 -6.44
CA ILE A 183 -2.05 -19.15 -6.79
C ILE A 183 -1.67 -19.44 -8.25
N LYS A 184 -1.09 -20.62 -8.51
CA LYS A 184 -0.83 -21.09 -9.88
C LYS A 184 -1.89 -22.12 -10.29
N TYR A 185 -2.84 -21.73 -11.13
CA TYR A 185 -3.86 -22.62 -11.67
C TYR A 185 -3.62 -22.90 -13.16
N LYS A 186 -3.27 -24.16 -13.50
CA LYS A 186 -2.97 -24.59 -14.88
C LYS A 186 -1.95 -23.71 -15.62
N GLY A 187 -0.94 -23.21 -14.88
CA GLY A 187 0.10 -22.34 -15.42
C GLY A 187 -0.27 -20.85 -15.46
N PHE A 188 -1.50 -20.48 -15.11
CA PHE A 188 -1.92 -19.08 -14.96
C PHE A 188 -1.73 -18.64 -13.52
N GLN A 189 -1.27 -17.39 -13.35
CA GLN A 189 -1.21 -16.74 -12.05
C GLN A 189 -2.61 -16.21 -11.70
N VAL A 190 -3.06 -16.48 -10.49
CA VAL A 190 -4.35 -16.06 -9.95
C VAL A 190 -4.07 -15.30 -8.65
N PRO A 191 -4.22 -13.96 -8.64
CA PRO A 191 -3.95 -13.18 -7.44
C PRO A 191 -5.03 -13.34 -6.36
N PRO A 192 -4.71 -13.85 -5.15
CA PRO A 192 -5.69 -13.89 -4.05
C PRO A 192 -6.26 -12.52 -3.72
N ALA A 193 -5.42 -11.48 -3.71
CA ALA A 193 -5.83 -10.11 -3.38
C ALA A 193 -6.91 -9.56 -4.32
N GLU A 194 -6.88 -9.92 -5.61
CA GLU A 194 -7.91 -9.54 -6.58
C GLU A 194 -9.27 -10.18 -6.24
N LEU A 195 -9.25 -11.47 -5.87
CA LEU A 195 -10.45 -12.20 -5.47
C LEU A 195 -10.99 -11.74 -4.11
N GLU A 196 -10.12 -11.44 -3.15
CA GLU A 196 -10.49 -10.87 -1.85
C GLU A 196 -11.15 -9.50 -2.02
N ALA A 197 -10.56 -8.62 -2.82
CA ALA A 197 -11.11 -7.31 -3.14
C ALA A 197 -12.52 -7.45 -3.76
N LEU A 198 -12.71 -8.42 -4.66
CA LEU A 198 -14.02 -8.72 -5.25
C LEU A 198 -15.01 -9.25 -4.21
N LEU A 199 -14.63 -10.21 -3.37
CA LEU A 199 -15.51 -10.81 -2.36
C LEU A 199 -16.00 -9.79 -1.34
N ILE A 200 -15.13 -8.88 -0.90
CA ILE A 200 -15.46 -7.85 0.10
C ILE A 200 -16.49 -6.82 -0.43
N THR A 201 -16.71 -6.73 -1.74
CA THR A 201 -17.79 -5.91 -2.31
C THR A 201 -19.20 -6.45 -2.02
N HIS A 202 -19.33 -7.74 -1.66
CA HIS A 202 -20.64 -8.36 -1.44
C HIS A 202 -21.26 -7.88 -0.11
N PRO A 203 -22.51 -7.37 -0.09
CA PRO A 203 -23.12 -6.78 1.11
C PRO A 203 -23.19 -7.70 2.34
N GLU A 204 -23.29 -9.01 2.11
CA GLU A 204 -23.35 -10.03 3.17
C GLU A 204 -21.97 -10.54 3.63
N ILE A 205 -20.89 -10.16 2.94
CA ILE A 205 -19.53 -10.57 3.30
C ILE A 205 -18.90 -9.48 4.15
N LYS A 206 -18.57 -9.84 5.40
CA LYS A 206 -17.91 -8.91 6.32
C LYS A 206 -16.43 -8.74 5.99
N ASP A 207 -15.76 -9.84 5.65
CA ASP A 207 -14.32 -9.95 5.37
C ASP A 207 -14.05 -11.27 4.61
N ALA A 208 -12.94 -11.37 3.88
CA ALA A 208 -12.59 -12.56 3.09
C ALA A 208 -11.08 -12.79 3.02
N ALA A 209 -10.67 -14.05 2.87
CA ALA A 209 -9.29 -14.46 2.60
C ALA A 209 -9.28 -15.58 1.56
N VAL A 210 -8.37 -15.52 0.58
CA VAL A 210 -8.21 -16.50 -0.49
C VAL A 210 -6.83 -17.14 -0.38
N VAL A 211 -6.76 -18.47 -0.47
CA VAL A 211 -5.51 -19.23 -0.26
C VAL A 211 -5.36 -20.34 -1.31
N SER A 212 -4.11 -20.76 -1.55
CA SER A 212 -3.72 -21.83 -2.49
C SER A 212 -4.05 -23.24 -2.00
#